data_AF-A0A9X3XSL6-F1
#
_entry.id   AF-A0A9X3XSL6-F1
#
_cell.length_a   1.000
_cell.length_b   1.000
_cell.length_c   1.000
_cell.angle_alpha   90.00
_cell.angle_beta   90.00
_cell.angle_gamma   90.00
#
_symmetry.space_group_name_H-M   'P 1'
#
loop_
_entity.id
_entity.type
_entity.pdbx_description
1 polymer ?
#
loop_
_entity_poly.entity_id
_entity_poly.type
_entity_poly.pdbx_seq_one_letter_code
_entity_poly.pdbx_strand_id
1 'polypeptide(L)'
;MAKPTDKQMIFANEYLIDLNATRAYKKAYPNVKKDSVAKAAASRLLTNVNLKNYIDEQLKKIEDESIADATEVMKYLTAVMRNELTEEVVVVEGEGEGCSSARIVKKDISAKDRNKAAE
;
A
#
# COMPACT_ATOMS: atom_id res chain seq x y z
N MET A 1 -13.25 -14.46 19.73
CA MET A 1 -13.98 -14.54 18.44
C MET A 1 -13.50 -15.78 17.70
N ALA A 2 -14.38 -16.51 17.00
CA ALA A 2 -13.97 -17.72 16.28
C ALA A 2 -13.22 -17.31 15.00
N LYS A 3 -12.04 -17.88 14.79
CA LYS A 3 -11.21 -17.61 13.60
C LYS A 3 -11.93 -18.10 12.33
N PRO A 4 -11.91 -17.35 11.21
CA PRO A 4 -12.44 -17.84 9.95
C PRO A 4 -11.74 -19.13 9.52
N THR A 5 -12.49 -20.03 8.89
CA THR A 5 -11.93 -21.26 8.31
C THR A 5 -11.00 -20.97 7.13
N ASP A 6 -10.10 -21.89 6.79
CA ASP A 6 -9.12 -21.69 5.71
C ASP A 6 -9.76 -21.28 4.37
N LYS A 7 -10.93 -21.84 4.03
CA LYS A 7 -11.66 -21.45 2.82
C LYS A 7 -12.21 -20.02 2.89
N GLN A 8 -12.67 -19.59 4.06
CA GLN A 8 -13.14 -18.22 4.27
C GLN A 8 -11.96 -17.24 4.20
N MET A 9 -10.79 -17.64 4.70
CA MET A 9 -9.56 -16.84 4.57
C MET A 9 -9.15 -16.67 3.10
N ILE A 10 -9.17 -17.75 2.31
CA ILE A 10 -8.90 -17.66 0.85
C ILE A 10 -9.88 -16.71 0.18
N PHE A 11 -11.18 -16.82 0.52
CA PHE A 11 -12.20 -15.91 0.00
C PHE A 11 -11.91 -14.45 0.38
N ALA A 12 -11.61 -14.15 1.64
CA ALA A 12 -11.33 -12.79 2.09
C ALA A 12 -10.09 -12.20 1.40
N ASN A 13 -9.00 -12.97 1.33
CA ASN A 13 -7.76 -12.53 0.68
C ASN A 13 -7.99 -12.22 -0.81
N GLU A 14 -8.73 -13.06 -1.52
CA GLU A 14 -9.06 -12.81 -2.91
C GLU A 14 -10.01 -11.63 -3.08
N TYR A 15 -10.96 -11.46 -2.17
CA TYR A 15 -11.87 -10.33 -2.18
C TYR A 15 -11.15 -9.00 -1.95
N LEU A 16 -10.12 -8.96 -1.10
CA LEU A 16 -9.33 -7.76 -0.82
C LEU A 16 -8.53 -7.25 -2.03
N ILE A 17 -8.29 -8.08 -3.05
CA ILE A 17 -7.52 -7.69 -4.25
C ILE A 17 -8.34 -6.79 -5.17
N ASP A 18 -9.60 -7.14 -5.44
CA ASP A 18 -10.41 -6.50 -6.49
C ASP A 18 -11.87 -6.23 -6.09
N LEU A 19 -12.23 -6.50 -4.83
CA LEU A 19 -13.59 -6.40 -4.28
C LEU A 19 -14.63 -7.18 -5.10
N ASN A 20 -14.20 -8.23 -5.81
CA ASN A 20 -15.09 -9.09 -6.60
C ASN A 20 -15.49 -10.34 -5.81
N ALA A 21 -16.61 -10.25 -5.09
CA ALA A 21 -17.11 -11.33 -4.26
C ALA A 21 -17.41 -12.63 -5.04
N THR A 22 -17.87 -12.53 -6.29
CA THR A 22 -18.22 -13.71 -7.10
C THR A 22 -16.96 -14.46 -7.53
N ARG A 23 -15.94 -13.74 -8.00
CA ARG A 23 -14.63 -14.32 -8.36
C ARG A 23 -13.94 -14.92 -7.15
N ALA A 24 -13.86 -14.17 -6.05
CA ALA A 24 -13.24 -14.62 -4.81
C ALA A 24 -13.89 -15.90 -4.27
N TYR A 25 -15.22 -15.99 -4.33
CA TYR A 25 -15.94 -17.18 -3.88
C TYR A 25 -15.65 -18.40 -4.75
N LYS A 26 -15.62 -18.26 -6.07
CA LYS A 26 -15.26 -19.37 -6.97
C LYS A 26 -13.83 -19.86 -6.76
N LYS A 27 -12.91 -18.96 -6.40
CA LYS A 27 -11.52 -19.31 -6.07
C LYS A 27 -11.42 -20.12 -4.76
N ALA A 28 -12.16 -19.70 -3.73
CA ALA A 28 -12.21 -20.40 -2.45
C ALA A 28 -13.01 -21.72 -2.49
N TYR A 29 -14.03 -21.79 -3.35
CA TYR A 29 -14.95 -22.91 -3.50
C TYR A 29 -15.03 -23.36 -4.97
N PRO A 30 -13.99 -24.05 -5.49
CA PRO A 30 -13.87 -24.39 -6.91
C PRO A 30 -14.99 -25.30 -7.45
N ASN A 31 -15.71 -25.99 -6.55
CA ASN A 31 -16.86 -26.83 -6.91
C ASN A 31 -18.06 -26.00 -7.40
N VAL A 32 -18.14 -24.71 -7.07
CA VAL A 32 -19.24 -23.84 -7.46
C VAL A 32 -18.93 -23.19 -8.81
N LYS A 33 -19.51 -23.75 -9.88
CA LYS A 33 -19.29 -23.26 -11.26
C LYS A 33 -20.26 -22.13 -11.65
N LYS A 34 -21.46 -22.11 -11.07
CA LYS A 34 -22.54 -21.15 -11.41
C LYS A 34 -22.35 -19.81 -10.70
N ASP A 35 -22.33 -18.72 -11.47
CA ASP A 35 -22.16 -17.35 -10.98
C ASP A 35 -23.28 -16.92 -10.04
N SER A 36 -24.53 -17.26 -10.36
CA SER A 36 -25.68 -16.91 -9.51
C SER A 36 -25.57 -17.51 -8.11
N VAL A 37 -25.09 -18.76 -8.02
CA VAL A 37 -24.88 -19.47 -6.75
C VAL A 37 -23.70 -18.86 -5.99
N ALA A 38 -22.57 -18.64 -6.68
CA ALA A 38 -21.39 -18.01 -6.09
C ALA A 38 -21.71 -16.61 -5.54
N LYS A 39 -22.42 -15.78 -6.30
CA LYS A 39 -22.83 -14.42 -5.88
C LYS A 39 -23.70 -14.45 -4.62
N ALA A 40 -24.73 -15.30 -4.59
CA ALA A 40 -25.62 -15.41 -3.45
C ALA A 40 -24.91 -15.93 -2.20
N ALA A 41 -24.02 -16.92 -2.35
CA ALA A 41 -23.25 -17.46 -1.24
C ALA A 41 -22.18 -16.49 -0.73
N ALA A 42 -21.49 -15.79 -1.64
CA ALA A 42 -20.51 -14.76 -1.30
C ALA A 42 -21.15 -13.60 -0.52
N SER A 43 -22.33 -13.14 -0.93
CA SER A 43 -23.06 -12.10 -0.21
C SER A 43 -23.39 -12.50 1.24
N ARG A 44 -23.77 -13.76 1.46
CA ARG A 44 -23.99 -14.29 2.83
C ARG A 44 -22.67 -14.38 3.59
N LEU A 45 -21.60 -14.78 2.93
CA LEU A 45 -20.28 -14.91 3.54
C LEU A 45 -19.75 -13.56 4.05
N LEU A 46 -19.96 -12.47 3.29
CA LEU A 46 -19.62 -11.11 3.69
C LEU A 46 -20.41 -10.60 4.91
N THR A 47 -21.59 -11.18 5.20
CA THR A 47 -22.37 -10.85 6.41
C THR A 47 -21.92 -11.63 7.65
N ASN A 48 -21.01 -12.60 7.51
CA ASN A 48 -20.48 -13.33 8.66
C ASN A 48 -19.60 -12.42 9.51
N VAL A 49 -19.97 -12.22 10.79
CA VAL A 49 -19.31 -11.28 11.70
C VAL A 49 -17.80 -11.51 11.80
N ASN A 50 -17.36 -12.76 11.97
CA ASN A 50 -15.92 -13.05 12.13
C ASN A 50 -15.13 -12.74 10.86
N LEU A 51 -15.71 -13.03 9.69
CA LEU A 51 -15.06 -12.75 8.41
C LEU A 51 -15.07 -11.27 8.06
N LYS A 52 -16.18 -10.59 8.35
CA LYS A 52 -16.30 -9.15 8.17
C LYS A 52 -15.26 -8.42 9.01
N ASN A 53 -15.15 -8.76 10.30
CA ASN A 53 -14.13 -8.18 11.18
C ASN A 53 -12.72 -8.40 10.64
N TYR A 54 -12.43 -9.59 10.10
CA TYR A 54 -11.13 -9.86 9.46
C TYR A 54 -10.89 -8.95 8.24
N ILE A 55 -11.86 -8.84 7.33
CA ILE A 55 -11.76 -7.98 6.14
C ILE A 55 -11.58 -6.51 6.55
N ASP A 56 -12.37 -6.03 7.51
CA ASP A 56 -12.30 -4.66 8.03
C ASP A 56 -10.94 -4.37 8.67
N GLU A 57 -10.39 -5.32 9.45
CA GLU A 57 -9.04 -5.21 10.01
C GLU A 57 -7.95 -5.16 8.93
N GLN A 58 -8.05 -5.97 7.86
CA GLN A 58 -7.08 -5.93 6.76
C GLN A 58 -7.17 -4.61 5.98
N LEU A 59 -8.39 -4.14 5.70
CA LEU A 59 -8.60 -2.86 5.02
C LEU A 59 -8.01 -1.71 5.83
N LYS A 60 -8.23 -1.70 7.15
CA LYS A 60 -7.65 -0.70 8.03
C LYS A 60 -6.12 -0.73 8.01
N LYS A 61 -5.50 -1.93 8.00
CA LYS A 61 -4.04 -2.04 7.88
C LYS A 61 -3.53 -1.50 6.55
N ILE A 62 -4.22 -1.81 5.44
CA ILE A 62 -3.85 -1.30 4.12
C ILE A 62 -3.97 0.24 4.09
N GLU A 63 -5.02 0.79 4.71
CA GLU A 63 -5.21 2.24 4.85
C GLU A 63 -4.09 2.86 5.69
N ASP A 64 -3.81 2.29 6.87
CA ASP A 64 -2.75 2.73 7.78
C ASP A 64 -1.35 2.63 7.14
N GLU A 65 -1.10 1.65 6.25
CA GLU A 65 0.17 1.50 5.52
C GLU A 65 0.28 2.41 4.27
N SER A 66 -0.85 2.77 3.65
CA SER A 66 -0.87 3.57 2.42
C SER A 66 -0.89 5.07 2.69
N ILE A 67 -1.39 5.48 3.85
CA ILE A 67 -1.57 6.88 4.23
C ILE A 67 -0.62 7.20 5.37
N ALA A 68 0.32 8.12 5.12
CA ALA A 68 1.15 8.64 6.19
C ALA A 68 0.30 9.34 7.24
N ASP A 69 0.31 8.83 8.47
CA ASP A 69 -0.39 9.47 9.58
C ASP A 69 0.34 10.75 10.04
N ALA A 70 -0.31 11.56 10.89
CA ALA A 70 0.29 12.82 11.35
C ALA A 70 1.64 12.60 12.07
N THR A 71 1.82 11.48 12.78
CA THR A 71 3.08 11.16 13.47
C THR A 71 4.17 10.82 12.46
N GLU A 72 3.86 10.05 11.44
CA GLU A 72 4.77 9.70 10.35
C GLU A 72 5.21 10.94 9.56
N VAL A 73 4.26 11.81 9.21
CA VAL A 73 4.54 13.10 8.55
C VAL A 73 5.49 13.94 9.42
N MET A 74 5.21 14.07 10.72
CA MET A 74 6.07 14.84 11.62
C MET A 74 7.46 14.23 11.78
N LYS A 75 7.57 12.89 11.82
CA LYS A 75 8.88 12.20 11.84
C LYS A 75 9.66 12.47 10.56
N TYR A 76 9.01 12.38 9.41
CA TYR A 76 9.63 12.70 8.12
C TYR A 76 10.13 14.14 8.07
N LEU A 77 9.29 15.12 8.42
CA LEU A 77 9.69 16.54 8.48
C LEU A 77 10.84 16.77 9.48
N THR A 78 10.81 16.09 10.63
CA THR A 78 11.90 16.16 11.61
C THR A 78 13.21 15.64 11.03
N ALA A 79 13.19 14.50 10.32
CA ALA A 79 14.38 13.93 9.68
C ALA A 79 14.93 14.86 8.58
N VAL A 80 14.06 15.50 7.81
CA VAL A 80 14.42 16.55 6.83
C VAL A 80 15.10 17.73 7.55
N MET A 81 14.48 18.28 8.60
CA MET A 81 15.03 19.41 9.36
C MET A 81 16.40 19.09 9.99
N ARG A 82 16.58 17.85 10.47
CA ARG A 82 17.84 17.39 11.07
C ARG A 82 18.90 16.99 10.05
N ASN A 83 18.62 17.10 8.76
CA ASN A 83 19.53 16.71 7.67
C ASN A 83 19.93 15.22 7.75
N GLU A 84 19.00 14.36 8.18
CA GLU A 84 19.20 12.91 8.28
C GLU A 84 18.90 12.20 6.94
N LEU A 85 18.32 12.91 5.97
CA LEU A 85 17.96 12.41 4.65
C LEU A 85 18.78 13.11 3.55
N THR A 86 19.02 12.41 2.45
CA THR A 86 19.74 12.91 1.26
C THR A 86 18.82 12.89 0.04
N GLU A 87 19.00 13.86 -0.86
CA GLU A 87 18.32 13.92 -2.15
C GLU A 87 19.24 13.51 -3.31
N GLU A 88 18.66 12.97 -4.37
CA GLU A 88 19.37 12.62 -5.59
C GLU A 88 19.21 13.73 -6.63
N VAL A 89 20.33 14.19 -7.20
CA VAL A 89 20.33 15.22 -8.24
C VAL A 89 21.09 14.75 -9.47
N VAL A 90 20.62 15.17 -10.64
CA VAL A 90 21.33 14.94 -11.90
C VAL A 90 22.38 16.04 -12.06
N VAL A 91 23.62 15.63 -12.25
CA VAL A 91 24.76 16.52 -12.49
C VAL A 91 25.30 16.22 -13.88
N VAL A 92 25.58 17.27 -14.64
CA VAL A 92 26.17 17.17 -15.97
C VAL A 92 27.67 17.45 -15.84
N GLU A 93 28.49 16.48 -16.21
CA GLU A 93 29.95 16.59 -16.24
C GLU A 93 30.43 16.74 -17.68
N GLY A 94 31.31 17.70 -17.94
CA GLY A 94 31.94 17.86 -19.24
C GLY A 94 33.05 16.84 -19.44
N GLU A 95 33.01 16.09 -20.53
CA GLU A 95 34.00 15.05 -20.86
C GLU A 95 35.10 15.55 -21.80
N GLY A 96 35.01 16.80 -22.25
CA GLY A 96 35.87 17.37 -23.30
C GLY A 96 35.23 17.26 -24.69
N GLU A 97 35.83 17.90 -25.69
CA GLU A 97 35.37 17.87 -27.10
C GLU A 97 33.92 18.31 -27.36
N GLY A 98 33.31 19.06 -26.42
CA GLY A 98 31.90 19.45 -26.50
C GLY A 98 30.92 18.33 -26.10
N CYS A 99 31.42 17.23 -25.53
CA CYS A 99 30.63 16.14 -24.98
C CYS A 99 30.41 16.32 -23.47
N SER A 100 29.24 15.88 -23.00
CA SER A 100 28.91 15.84 -21.59
C SER A 100 28.16 14.56 -21.25
N SER A 101 28.38 14.04 -20.04
CA SER A 101 27.61 12.94 -19.47
C SER A 101 26.79 13.40 -18.27
N ALA A 102 25.64 12.75 -18.09
CA ALA A 102 24.77 12.99 -16.94
C ALA A 102 24.93 11.85 -15.94
N ARG A 103 25.11 12.20 -14.67
CA ARG A 103 25.17 11.25 -13.56
C ARG A 103 24.22 11.64 -12.44
N ILE A 104 23.69 10.66 -11.73
CA ILE A 104 22.89 10.87 -10.52
C ILE A 104 23.84 10.86 -9.31
N VAL A 105 23.82 11.92 -8.52
CA VAL A 105 24.64 12.07 -7.31
C VAL A 105 23.73 12.31 -6.12
N LYS A 106 24.04 11.65 -5.00
CA LYS A 106 23.40 11.91 -3.70
C LYS A 106 24.03 13.12 -3.04
N LYS A 107 23.22 14.07 -2.60
CA LYS A 107 23.63 15.23 -1.81
C LYS A 107 22.67 15.45 -0.64
N ASP A 108 23.09 16.26 0.31
CA ASP A 108 22.22 16.69 1.40
C ASP A 108 21.01 17.49 0.89
N ILE A 109 19.91 17.43 1.64
CA ILE A 109 18.71 18.22 1.35
C ILE A 109 19.04 19.71 1.43
N SER A 110 18.57 20.45 0.42
CA SER A 110 18.80 21.89 0.33
C SER A 110 18.31 22.65 1.58
N ALA A 111 18.99 23.73 1.95
CA ALA A 111 18.57 24.57 3.08
C ALA A 111 17.16 25.14 2.89
N LYS A 112 16.75 25.40 1.65
CA LYS A 112 15.41 25.87 1.31
C LYS A 112 14.34 24.84 1.70
N ASP A 113 14.56 23.58 1.35
CA ASP A 113 13.59 22.52 1.64
C ASP A 113 13.56 22.18 3.14
N ARG A 114 14.71 22.27 3.82
CA ARG A 114 14.77 22.15 5.29
C ARG A 114 14.04 23.28 6.00
N ASN A 115 14.19 24.51 5.54
CA ASN A 115 13.44 25.64 6.07
C ASN A 115 11.94 25.46 5.81
N LYS A 116 11.57 24.94 4.62
CA LYS A 116 10.17 24.69 4.30
C LYS A 116 9.54 23.61 5.18
N ALA A 117 10.31 22.63 5.60
CA ALA A 117 9.86 21.60 6.54
C ALA A 117 9.61 22.16 7.97
N ALA A 118 10.14 23.34 8.28
CA ALA A 118 10.03 24.01 9.57
C ALA A 118 8.94 25.09 9.63
N GLU A 119 8.37 25.47 8.48
CA GLU A 119 7.27 26.45 8.35
C GLU A 119 5.90 25.80 8.58
#